data_AF-A0A452RKT7-F1
#
_entry.id   AF-A0A452RKT7-F1
#
_cell.length_a   1.000
_cell.length_b   1.000
_cell.length_c   1.000
_cell.angle_alpha   90.00
_cell.angle_beta   90.00
_cell.angle_gamma   90.00
#
_symmetry.space_group_name_H-M   'P 1'
#
loop_
_entity.id
_entity.type
_entity.pdbx_description
1 polymer ?
#
loop_
_entity_poly.entity_id
_entity_poly.type
_entity_poly.pdbx_seq_one_letter_code
_entity_poly.pdbx_strand_id
1 'polypeptide(L)'
;IGLFYIFRQLGLIRRKSVAPANGNLGRSKSKQFFDYLIVIDFESTCWNDGKRHRSQEIIEFPAVLLNTSTGEIESEFHAYVQPQEHPILSEFCMELTGIKQAQVDEGVPLRICLSQFCKWIQKIQQEKKIIFATGIPDLPNSEVKLCAFVTWSDWDLGVCLEYECKRKQLLKPVFLNSWIDLRVTYKIFYGRKPKGLSGALQEVGIQFLGREHSGLDDSRNTALLAWKMIRDGCLMKITRFLNKVSGVLPLYSVTSNSRSNHRFIEI
;
A
#
# COMPACT_ATOMS: atom_id res chain seq x y z
N ILE A 1 -23.94 -9.05 17.19
CA ILE A 1 -24.64 -10.32 16.86
C ILE A 1 -25.75 -9.99 15.87
N GLY A 2 -25.57 -10.35 14.59
CA GLY A 2 -26.52 -9.94 13.55
C GLY A 2 -26.16 -10.48 12.17
N LEU A 3 -26.86 -11.56 11.79
CA LEU A 3 -27.17 -11.99 10.42
C LEU A 3 -26.03 -12.28 9.42
N PHE A 4 -25.13 -13.21 9.75
CA PHE A 4 -24.49 -14.03 8.71
C PHE A 4 -24.28 -15.51 9.09
N TYR A 5 -24.86 -15.98 10.21
CA TYR A 5 -24.55 -17.31 10.77
C TYR A 5 -25.60 -18.41 10.54
N ILE A 6 -26.59 -18.22 9.66
CA ILE A 6 -27.54 -19.30 9.33
C ILE A 6 -27.77 -19.29 7.83
N PHE A 7 -27.06 -20.17 7.12
CA PHE A 7 -27.52 -21.02 5.99
C PHE A 7 -26.30 -21.80 5.45
N ARG A 8 -25.82 -22.77 6.25
CA ARG A 8 -24.88 -23.82 5.83
C ARG A 8 -25.44 -25.19 6.15
N GLN A 9 -26.69 -25.47 5.79
CA GLN A 9 -27.17 -26.84 5.65
C GLN A 9 -28.25 -26.89 4.58
N LEU A 10 -27.99 -27.73 3.59
CA LEU A 10 -28.86 -28.43 2.63
C LEU A 10 -28.12 -28.48 1.29
N GLY A 11 -27.28 -29.50 1.18
CA GLY A 11 -26.67 -29.88 -0.09
C GLY A 11 -27.75 -30.32 -1.06
N LEU A 12 -27.71 -29.75 -2.26
CA LEU A 12 -28.15 -30.31 -3.54
C LEU A 12 -27.97 -29.23 -4.62
N ILE A 13 -27.04 -29.43 -5.56
CA ILE A 13 -27.25 -29.36 -7.03
C ILE A 13 -25.92 -29.14 -7.80
N ARG A 14 -25.62 -30.18 -8.60
CA ARG A 14 -24.85 -30.30 -9.86
C ARG A 14 -23.43 -29.72 -10.00
N ARG A 15 -22.46 -30.64 -9.93
CA ARG A 15 -21.17 -30.58 -10.66
C ARG A 15 -21.42 -30.32 -12.15
N LYS A 16 -20.93 -29.19 -12.67
CA LYS A 16 -20.58 -29.05 -14.09
C LYS A 16 -19.09 -29.35 -14.21
N SER A 17 -18.78 -30.40 -14.97
CA SER A 17 -17.41 -30.76 -15.35
C SER A 17 -16.87 -29.64 -16.24
N VAL A 18 -15.85 -28.91 -15.76
CA VAL A 18 -15.06 -28.00 -16.59
C VAL A 18 -13.84 -28.79 -17.02
N ALA A 19 -13.78 -29.09 -18.32
CA ALA A 19 -12.62 -29.73 -18.94
C ALA A 19 -11.35 -28.88 -18.71
N PRO A 20 -10.17 -29.50 -18.55
CA PRO A 20 -8.94 -28.74 -18.39
C PRO A 20 -8.65 -28.02 -19.70
N ALA A 21 -8.54 -26.70 -19.65
CA ALA A 21 -8.02 -25.91 -20.75
C ALA A 21 -6.53 -26.22 -20.92
N ASN A 22 -6.24 -27.20 -21.78
CA ASN A 22 -4.91 -27.39 -22.34
C ASN A 22 -4.62 -26.16 -23.23
N GLY A 23 -3.70 -25.32 -22.77
CA GLY A 23 -3.34 -24.09 -23.45
C GLY A 23 -2.06 -23.51 -22.88
N ASN A 24 -0.95 -24.22 -23.06
CA ASN A 24 0.38 -23.62 -23.02
C ASN A 24 0.49 -22.64 -24.20
N LEU A 25 -0.10 -21.44 -24.06
CA LEU A 25 0.33 -20.29 -24.83
C LEU A 25 1.42 -19.62 -24.02
N GLY A 26 2.66 -19.73 -24.50
CA GLY A 26 3.78 -18.93 -24.05
C GLY A 26 3.48 -17.45 -24.24
N ARG A 27 2.76 -16.86 -23.28
CA ARG A 27 2.61 -15.42 -23.17
C ARG A 27 4.00 -14.89 -22.84
N SER A 28 4.61 -14.19 -23.78
CA SER A 28 5.81 -13.39 -23.53
C SER A 28 5.54 -12.57 -22.27
N LYS A 29 6.29 -12.85 -21.18
CA LYS A 29 6.12 -12.15 -19.90
C LYS A 29 6.45 -10.68 -20.18
N SER A 30 5.44 -9.83 -20.26
CA SER A 30 5.67 -8.39 -20.35
C SER A 30 6.43 -7.97 -19.10
N LYS A 31 7.65 -7.46 -19.27
CA LYS A 31 8.51 -7.02 -18.18
C LYS A 31 7.77 -5.96 -17.35
N GLN A 32 7.76 -6.12 -16.03
CA GLN A 32 7.19 -5.12 -15.13
C GLN A 32 8.01 -3.82 -15.20
N PHE A 33 7.33 -2.69 -15.01
CA PHE A 33 7.99 -1.39 -14.91
C PHE A 33 8.74 -1.22 -13.60
N PHE A 34 8.19 -1.76 -12.51
CA PHE A 34 8.84 -1.80 -11.20
C PHE A 34 9.56 -3.13 -11.01
N ASP A 35 10.85 -3.08 -10.67
CA ASP A 35 11.64 -4.26 -10.31
C ASP A 35 11.29 -4.76 -8.90
N TYR A 36 10.87 -3.85 -8.02
CA TYR A 36 10.43 -4.17 -6.67
C TYR A 36 9.13 -3.48 -6.28
N LEU A 37 8.40 -4.12 -5.38
CA LEU A 37 7.23 -3.57 -4.72
C LEU A 37 7.43 -3.64 -3.20
N ILE A 38 7.11 -2.58 -2.49
CA ILE A 38 7.06 -2.58 -1.02
C ILE A 38 5.60 -2.58 -0.60
N VAL A 39 5.14 -3.70 -0.04
CA VAL A 39 3.75 -3.89 0.37
C VAL A 39 3.62 -3.55 1.85
N ILE A 40 2.62 -2.72 2.19
CA ILE A 40 2.34 -2.23 3.54
C ILE A 40 0.87 -2.51 3.87
N ASP A 41 0.60 -2.95 5.09
CA ASP A 41 -0.74 -3.12 5.64
C ASP A 41 -0.72 -2.76 7.14
N PHE A 42 -1.36 -1.66 7.54
CA PHE A 42 -1.34 -1.22 8.93
C PHE A 42 -2.47 -1.83 9.73
N GLU A 43 -2.18 -2.21 10.97
CA GLU A 43 -3.23 -2.35 11.97
C GLU A 43 -3.36 -1.06 12.77
N SER A 44 -4.60 -0.74 13.18
CA SER A 44 -4.90 0.45 13.97
C SER A 44 -5.83 0.16 15.14
N THR A 45 -5.82 1.04 16.13
CA THR A 45 -6.82 1.04 17.20
C THR A 45 -8.23 1.09 16.59
N CYS A 46 -9.11 0.20 17.03
CA CYS A 46 -10.50 0.16 16.58
C CYS A 46 -11.47 -0.19 17.72
N TRP A 47 -12.76 0.09 17.51
CA TRP A 47 -13.83 -0.11 18.49
C TRP A 47 -15.12 -0.56 17.79
N ASN A 48 -15.93 -1.34 18.50
CA ASN A 48 -17.26 -1.77 18.06
C ASN A 48 -18.35 -1.26 19.01
N ASP A 49 -18.28 0.02 19.38
CA ASP A 49 -19.19 0.67 20.32
C ASP A 49 -20.13 1.70 19.65
N GLY A 50 -20.12 1.75 18.30
CA GLY A 50 -20.92 2.67 17.51
C GLY A 50 -20.45 4.13 17.54
N LYS A 51 -19.39 4.47 18.29
CA LYS A 51 -18.88 5.84 18.40
C LYS A 51 -17.98 6.16 17.20
N ARG A 52 -18.38 7.14 16.39
CA ARG A 52 -17.67 7.51 15.15
C ARG A 52 -16.57 8.58 15.33
N HIS A 53 -16.31 9.03 16.55
CA HIS A 53 -15.44 10.20 16.81
C HIS A 53 -14.03 9.86 17.30
N ARG A 54 -13.72 8.58 17.52
CA ARG A 54 -12.38 8.18 17.97
C ARG A 54 -11.43 8.18 16.78
N SER A 55 -10.29 8.84 16.93
CA SER A 55 -9.27 8.85 15.89
C SER A 55 -8.46 7.56 15.97
N GLN A 56 -8.24 6.90 14.83
CA GLN A 56 -7.43 5.69 14.77
C GLN A 56 -5.95 6.04 14.85
N GLU A 57 -5.18 5.23 15.58
CA GLU A 57 -3.72 5.28 15.66
C GLU A 57 -3.15 3.95 15.16
N ILE A 58 -2.08 3.99 14.37
CA ILE A 58 -1.34 2.81 13.93
C ILE A 58 -0.78 2.10 15.16
N ILE A 59 -0.98 0.78 15.22
CA ILE A 59 -0.47 -0.10 16.29
C ILE A 59 0.42 -1.22 15.76
N GLU A 60 0.43 -1.47 14.45
CA GLU A 60 1.38 -2.35 13.77
C GLU A 60 1.79 -1.71 12.44
N PHE A 61 3.10 -1.67 12.18
CA PHE A 61 3.67 -1.10 10.95
C PHE A 61 4.59 -2.14 10.29
N PRO A 62 4.04 -3.00 9.41
CA PRO A 62 4.81 -3.92 8.59
C PRO A 62 5.12 -3.34 7.22
N ALA A 63 6.16 -3.87 6.59
CA ALA A 63 6.37 -3.76 5.16
C ALA A 63 7.15 -4.97 4.64
N VAL A 64 6.84 -5.43 3.42
CA VAL A 64 7.59 -6.51 2.75
C VAL A 64 8.05 -6.09 1.36
N LEU A 65 9.31 -6.41 1.02
CA LEU A 65 9.93 -6.11 -0.27
C LEU A 65 9.79 -7.31 -1.20
N LEU A 66 8.93 -7.20 -2.21
CA LEU A 66 8.70 -8.20 -3.24
C LEU A 66 9.56 -7.93 -4.48
N ASN A 67 10.33 -8.91 -4.93
CA ASN A 67 11.00 -8.88 -6.23
C ASN A 67 10.02 -9.29 -7.35
N THR A 68 9.77 -8.41 -8.32
CA THR A 68 8.75 -8.65 -9.37
C THR A 68 9.22 -9.60 -10.47
N SER A 69 10.49 -10.00 -10.48
CA SER A 69 11.03 -10.98 -11.43
C SER A 69 10.96 -12.42 -10.91
N THR A 70 11.17 -12.60 -9.59
CA THR A 70 11.19 -13.93 -8.94
C THR A 70 9.91 -14.24 -8.17
N GLY A 71 9.22 -13.21 -7.67
CA GLY A 71 8.09 -13.34 -6.75
C GLY A 71 8.51 -13.59 -5.30
N GLU A 72 9.80 -13.47 -4.97
CA GLU A 72 10.31 -13.68 -3.63
C GLU A 72 10.20 -12.42 -2.77
N ILE A 73 9.90 -12.60 -1.48
CA ILE A 73 10.01 -11.54 -0.48
C ILE A 73 11.47 -11.54 0.00
N GLU A 74 12.19 -10.47 -0.29
CA GLU A 74 13.64 -10.39 -0.06
C GLU A 74 14.01 -9.62 1.22
N SER A 75 13.07 -8.90 1.82
CA SER A 75 13.29 -8.14 3.05
C SER A 75 11.95 -7.81 3.69
N GLU A 76 11.94 -7.68 5.01
CA GLU A 76 10.77 -7.30 5.79
C GLU A 76 11.15 -6.24 6.82
N PHE A 77 10.21 -5.36 7.12
CA PHE A 77 10.20 -4.46 8.26
C PHE A 77 8.97 -4.75 9.09
N HIS A 78 9.11 -4.73 10.41
CA HIS A 78 7.99 -4.93 11.32
C HIS A 78 8.24 -4.18 12.62
N ALA A 79 7.22 -3.47 13.10
CA ALA A 79 7.24 -2.82 14.40
C ALA A 79 5.83 -2.74 14.96
N TYR A 80 5.69 -2.99 16.26
CA TYR A 80 4.52 -2.54 17.01
C TYR A 80 4.67 -1.06 17.37
N VAL A 81 3.57 -0.33 17.26
CA VAL A 81 3.53 1.11 17.50
C VAL A 81 2.71 1.37 18.75
N GLN A 82 3.25 2.18 19.65
CA GLN A 82 2.56 2.58 20.88
C GLN A 82 1.56 3.72 20.57
N PRO A 83 0.24 3.49 20.71
CA PRO A 83 -0.74 4.57 20.58
C PRO A 83 -0.63 5.52 21.78
N GLN A 84 -0.77 6.82 21.53
CA GLN A 84 -0.55 7.87 22.53
C GLN A 84 -1.85 8.59 22.92
N GLU A 85 -2.85 8.62 22.04
CA GLU A 85 -4.13 9.28 22.28
C GLU A 85 -5.15 8.30 22.88
N HIS A 86 -5.09 7.04 22.47
CA HIS A 86 -5.89 5.93 22.95
C HIS A 86 -4.99 4.73 23.30
N PRO A 87 -4.19 4.83 24.39
CA PRO A 87 -3.15 3.85 24.72
C PRO A 87 -3.69 2.47 25.08
N ILE A 88 -4.95 2.37 25.53
CA ILE A 88 -5.59 1.10 25.91
C ILE A 88 -6.40 0.56 24.73
N LEU A 89 -5.99 -0.59 24.20
CA LEU A 89 -6.69 -1.30 23.15
C LEU A 89 -8.05 -1.77 23.64
N SER A 90 -9.06 -1.71 22.77
CA SER A 90 -10.35 -2.34 23.08
C SER A 90 -10.26 -3.85 22.94
N GLU A 91 -11.12 -4.58 23.65
CA GLU A 91 -11.24 -6.05 23.46
C GLU A 91 -11.50 -6.40 22.00
N PHE A 92 -12.39 -5.67 21.34
CA PHE A 92 -12.66 -5.84 19.91
C PHE A 92 -11.40 -5.69 19.05
N CYS A 93 -10.56 -4.70 19.34
CA CYS A 93 -9.31 -4.50 18.61
C CYS A 93 -8.35 -5.66 18.81
N MET A 94 -8.14 -6.10 20.05
CA MET A 94 -7.27 -7.23 20.35
C MET A 94 -7.79 -8.54 19.76
N GLU A 95 -9.11 -8.77 19.77
CA GLU A 95 -9.74 -9.93 19.13
C GLU A 95 -9.62 -9.89 17.61
N LEU A 96 -9.82 -8.71 17.00
CA LEU A 96 -9.75 -8.54 15.55
C LEU A 96 -8.32 -8.72 15.07
N THR A 97 -7.35 -7.99 15.63
CA THR A 97 -5.96 -7.95 15.14
C THR A 97 -5.04 -9.00 15.75
N GLY A 98 -5.42 -9.57 16.90
CA GLY A 98 -4.58 -10.49 17.67
C GLY A 98 -3.45 -9.80 18.43
N ILE A 99 -3.30 -8.49 18.30
CA ILE A 99 -2.30 -7.69 19.02
C ILE A 99 -2.73 -7.55 20.47
N LYS A 100 -1.84 -7.91 21.39
CA LYS A 100 -2.05 -7.80 22.84
C LYS A 100 -1.61 -6.42 23.33
N GLN A 101 -2.21 -5.98 24.43
CA GLN A 101 -1.84 -4.71 25.09
C GLN A 101 -0.32 -4.61 25.37
N ALA A 102 0.28 -5.68 25.90
CA ALA A 102 1.73 -5.69 26.18
C ALA A 102 2.60 -5.42 24.95
N GLN A 103 2.16 -5.82 23.74
CA GLN A 103 2.92 -5.60 22.50
C GLN A 103 2.93 -4.13 22.09
N VAL A 104 1.83 -3.40 22.31
CA VAL A 104 1.79 -1.96 22.03
C VAL A 104 2.41 -1.15 23.18
N ASP A 105 2.37 -1.65 24.41
CA ASP A 105 3.05 -1.04 25.56
C ASP A 105 4.58 -1.06 25.39
N GLU A 106 5.12 -2.18 24.87
CA GLU A 106 6.53 -2.35 24.51
C GLU A 106 6.88 -1.75 23.13
N GLY A 107 5.86 -1.35 22.36
CA GLY A 107 6.00 -0.74 21.04
C GLY A 107 6.68 0.63 21.11
N VAL A 108 7.10 1.14 19.94
CA VAL A 108 7.71 2.48 19.84
C VAL A 108 6.68 3.52 19.42
N PRO A 109 6.80 4.80 19.84
CA PRO A 109 5.94 5.85 19.31
C PRO A 109 6.08 5.99 17.79
N LEU A 110 5.00 6.39 17.09
CA LEU A 110 4.96 6.47 15.61
C LEU A 110 6.14 7.25 15.01
N ARG A 111 6.58 8.35 15.64
CA ARG A 111 7.75 9.13 15.18
C ARG A 111 9.03 8.29 15.08
N ILE A 112 9.23 7.38 16.03
CA ILE A 112 10.40 6.50 16.10
C ILE A 112 10.24 5.36 15.11
N CYS A 113 9.03 4.78 15.00
CA CYS A 113 8.71 3.78 13.97
C CYS A 113 9.01 4.32 12.57
N LEU A 114 8.57 5.54 12.23
CA LEU A 114 8.88 6.18 10.96
C LEU A 114 10.38 6.39 10.74
N SER A 115 11.14 6.74 11.78
CA SER A 115 12.60 6.85 11.70
C SER A 115 13.27 5.50 11.42
N GLN A 116 12.83 4.43 12.09
CA GLN A 116 13.31 3.06 11.86
C GLN A 116 12.95 2.58 10.45
N PHE A 117 11.73 2.86 9.99
CA PHE A 117 11.28 2.54 8.65
C PHE A 117 12.13 3.27 7.58
N CYS A 118 12.40 4.57 7.76
CA CYS A 118 13.29 5.32 6.87
C CYS A 118 14.71 4.72 6.80
N LYS A 119 15.26 4.23 7.93
CA LYS A 119 16.56 3.54 7.93
C LYS A 119 16.51 2.23 7.17
N TRP A 120 15.44 1.45 7.33
CA TRP A 120 15.21 0.23 6.55
C TRP A 120 15.12 0.54 5.04
N ILE A 121 14.38 1.59 4.66
CA ILE A 121 14.30 2.08 3.27
C ILE A 121 15.68 2.45 2.73
N GLN A 122 16.49 3.21 3.48
CA GLN A 122 17.84 3.59 3.05
C GLN A 122 18.75 2.37 2.83
N LYS A 123 18.66 1.37 3.71
CA LYS A 123 19.39 0.10 3.57
C LYS A 123 19.02 -0.61 2.27
N ILE A 124 17.73 -0.82 2.00
CA ILE A 124 17.30 -1.51 0.77
C ILE A 124 17.60 -0.70 -0.49
N GLN A 125 17.58 0.65 -0.44
CA GLN A 125 17.99 1.51 -1.55
C GLN A 125 19.44 1.28 -1.94
N GLN A 126 20.34 1.16 -0.96
CA GLN A 126 21.76 0.88 -1.18
C GLN A 126 21.99 -0.55 -1.68
N GLU A 127 21.39 -1.55 -1.03
CA GLU A 127 21.60 -2.96 -1.35
C GLU A 127 21.00 -3.36 -2.71
N LYS A 128 19.85 -2.80 -3.07
CA LYS A 128 19.09 -3.18 -4.28
C LYS A 128 19.21 -2.16 -5.41
N LYS A 129 19.88 -1.03 -5.18
CA LYS A 129 20.00 0.11 -6.11
C LYS A 129 18.63 0.62 -6.59
N ILE A 130 17.68 0.78 -5.66
CA ILE A 130 16.30 1.16 -5.96
C ILE A 130 16.04 2.67 -5.82
N ILE A 131 15.20 3.21 -6.69
CA ILE A 131 14.61 4.56 -6.56
C ILE A 131 13.08 4.47 -6.53
N PHE A 132 12.46 5.36 -5.78
CA PHE A 132 11.00 5.51 -5.77
C PHE A 132 10.56 6.47 -6.87
N ALA A 133 9.43 6.19 -7.50
CA ALA A 133 8.89 7.00 -8.59
C ALA A 133 8.34 8.38 -8.17
N THR A 134 8.76 8.94 -7.03
CA THR A 134 8.17 10.16 -6.42
C THR A 134 8.75 11.49 -6.93
N GLY A 135 9.29 11.50 -8.14
CA GLY A 135 9.93 12.68 -8.73
C GLY A 135 11.14 12.21 -9.52
N ILE A 136 11.12 12.46 -10.82
CA ILE A 136 12.21 12.10 -11.73
C ILE A 136 13.22 13.26 -11.71
N PRO A 137 14.42 13.10 -11.11
CA PRO A 137 15.60 13.72 -11.64
C PRO A 137 16.25 12.74 -12.63
N ASP A 138 16.68 13.28 -13.76
CA ASP A 138 17.40 12.65 -14.87
C ASP A 138 18.04 11.28 -14.53
N LEU A 139 17.60 10.24 -15.24
CA LEU A 139 18.12 8.87 -15.07
C LEU A 139 19.65 8.86 -15.22
N PRO A 140 20.42 8.54 -14.16
CA PRO A 140 21.80 8.11 -14.34
C PRO A 140 21.77 6.67 -14.86
N ASN A 141 22.58 6.40 -15.89
CA ASN A 141 22.96 5.09 -16.46
C ASN A 141 22.27 3.82 -15.93
N SER A 142 21.60 3.10 -16.83
CA SER A 142 21.21 1.66 -16.94
C SER A 142 21.13 0.66 -15.75
N GLU A 143 21.57 0.97 -14.52
CA GLU A 143 21.59 0.04 -13.38
C GLU A 143 20.53 0.32 -12.29
N VAL A 144 19.81 1.43 -12.39
CA VAL A 144 18.84 1.82 -11.36
C VAL A 144 17.54 1.03 -11.51
N LYS A 145 17.07 0.46 -10.40
CA LYS A 145 15.82 -0.32 -10.33
C LYS A 145 14.67 0.51 -9.80
N LEU A 146 13.49 0.38 -10.39
CA LEU A 146 12.32 1.14 -9.94
C LEU A 146 11.57 0.38 -8.85
N CYS A 147 11.14 1.11 -7.82
CA CYS A 147 10.34 0.57 -6.72
C CYS A 147 9.07 1.40 -6.50
N ALA A 148 7.97 0.73 -6.17
CA ALA A 148 6.71 1.36 -5.78
C ALA A 148 6.18 0.80 -4.47
N PHE A 149 5.47 1.63 -3.71
CA PHE A 149 4.70 1.17 -2.57
C PHE A 149 3.36 0.58 -3.03
N VAL A 150 2.87 -0.40 -2.29
CA VAL A 150 1.59 -1.09 -2.54
C VAL A 150 0.85 -1.22 -1.22
N THR A 151 -0.44 -0.98 -1.25
CA THR A 151 -1.36 -1.25 -0.13
C THR A 151 -2.55 -2.02 -0.66
N TRP A 152 -3.29 -2.71 0.20
CA TRP A 152 -4.55 -3.33 -0.22
C TRP A 152 -5.57 -2.27 -0.65
N SER A 153 -5.62 -1.13 0.04
CA SER A 153 -6.53 -0.03 -0.28
C SER A 153 -5.94 1.36 0.00
N ASP A 154 -6.66 2.41 -0.34
CA ASP A 154 -6.28 3.81 -0.05
C ASP A 154 -6.15 4.12 1.46
N TRP A 155 -6.69 3.27 2.33
CA TRP A 155 -6.82 3.57 3.76
C TRP A 155 -5.47 3.73 4.47
N ASP A 156 -4.47 2.86 4.24
CA ASP A 156 -3.22 2.87 4.99
C ASP A 156 -2.43 4.18 4.85
N LEU A 157 -2.07 4.52 3.60
CA LEU A 157 -1.21 5.67 3.29
C LEU A 157 -2.01 6.95 3.06
N GLY A 158 -3.22 6.86 2.52
CA GLY A 158 -4.07 8.01 2.18
C GLY A 158 -4.94 8.51 3.33
N VAL A 159 -5.24 7.65 4.29
CA VAL A 159 -6.11 7.98 5.43
C VAL A 159 -5.36 7.82 6.75
N CYS A 160 -5.05 6.59 7.17
CA CYS A 160 -4.54 6.28 8.50
C CYS A 160 -3.25 7.07 8.81
N LEU A 161 -2.18 6.81 8.06
CA LEU A 161 -0.88 7.47 8.29
C LEU A 161 -0.94 8.98 8.06
N GLU A 162 -1.66 9.42 7.02
CA GLU A 162 -1.77 10.85 6.67
C GLU A 162 -2.45 11.65 7.79
N TYR A 163 -3.61 11.20 8.27
CA TYR A 163 -4.34 11.90 9.31
C TYR A 163 -3.66 11.77 10.68
N GLU A 164 -3.08 10.62 11.01
CA GLU A 164 -2.33 10.49 12.26
C GLU A 164 -1.10 11.40 12.28
N CYS A 165 -0.32 11.46 11.19
CA CYS A 165 0.81 12.39 11.09
C CYS A 165 0.35 13.85 11.25
N LYS A 166 -0.74 14.25 10.60
CA LYS A 166 -1.30 15.61 10.74
C LYS A 166 -1.67 15.94 12.18
N ARG A 167 -2.40 15.04 12.86
CA ARG A 167 -2.85 15.24 14.24
C ARG A 167 -1.68 15.29 15.23
N LYS A 168 -0.66 14.46 15.02
CA LYS A 168 0.56 14.41 15.85
C LYS A 168 1.66 15.38 15.41
N GLN A 169 1.40 16.23 14.42
CA GLN A 169 2.37 17.18 13.86
C GLN A 169 3.68 16.52 13.39
N LEU A 170 3.57 15.30 12.84
CA LEU A 170 4.68 14.55 12.28
C LEU A 170 4.80 14.79 10.77
N LEU A 171 6.04 14.77 10.27
CA LEU A 171 6.29 14.81 8.84
C LEU A 171 6.16 13.40 8.26
N LYS A 172 5.13 13.17 7.45
CA LYS A 172 5.00 11.95 6.66
C LYS A 172 6.15 11.88 5.62
N PRO A 173 6.90 10.76 5.55
CA PRO A 173 7.94 10.58 4.54
C PRO A 173 7.41 10.75 3.11
N VAL A 174 8.04 11.60 2.31
CA VAL A 174 7.55 12.00 0.98
C VAL A 174 7.45 10.85 -0.02
N PHE A 175 8.30 9.82 0.13
CA PHE A 175 8.26 8.63 -0.72
C PHE A 175 6.98 7.79 -0.51
N LEU A 176 6.25 7.98 0.59
CA LEU A 176 4.95 7.34 0.88
C LEU A 176 3.74 8.12 0.30
N ASN A 177 3.98 9.14 -0.52
CA ASN A 177 2.92 9.94 -1.14
C ASN A 177 2.49 9.42 -2.52
N SER A 178 3.01 8.27 -2.95
CA SER A 178 2.63 7.62 -4.20
C SER A 178 2.63 6.11 -4.01
N TRP A 179 1.53 5.45 -4.37
CA TRP A 179 1.40 4.00 -4.20
C TRP A 179 0.41 3.38 -5.18
N ILE A 180 0.46 2.05 -5.22
CA ILE A 180 -0.47 1.19 -5.93
C ILE A 180 -1.54 0.71 -4.94
N ASP A 181 -2.79 1.06 -5.20
CA ASP A 181 -3.96 0.47 -4.57
C ASP A 181 -4.24 -0.86 -5.29
N LEU A 182 -3.86 -1.97 -4.63
CA LEU A 182 -3.91 -3.29 -5.25
C LEU A 182 -5.36 -3.73 -5.48
N ARG A 183 -6.30 -3.35 -4.62
CA ARG A 183 -7.73 -3.66 -4.81
C ARG A 183 -8.31 -2.99 -6.05
N VAL A 184 -7.95 -1.72 -6.32
CA VAL A 184 -8.33 -1.03 -7.56
C VAL A 184 -7.72 -1.72 -8.76
N THR A 185 -6.43 -2.06 -8.67
CA THR A 185 -5.70 -2.77 -9.73
C THR A 185 -6.33 -4.13 -10.02
N TYR A 186 -6.69 -4.89 -8.98
CA TYR A 186 -7.38 -6.17 -9.05
C TYR A 186 -8.72 -6.03 -9.76
N LYS A 187 -9.52 -5.02 -9.38
CA LYS A 187 -10.84 -4.77 -9.97
C LYS A 187 -10.75 -4.50 -11.47
N ILE A 188 -9.80 -3.67 -11.88
CA ILE A 188 -9.59 -3.33 -13.28
C ILE A 188 -9.11 -4.56 -14.05
N PHE A 189 -8.14 -5.30 -13.51
CA PHE A 189 -7.49 -6.41 -14.19
C PHE A 189 -8.40 -7.64 -14.35
N TYR A 190 -9.08 -8.07 -13.29
CA TYR A 190 -9.96 -9.24 -13.32
C TYR A 190 -11.44 -8.91 -13.63
N GLY A 191 -11.79 -7.63 -13.77
CA GLY A 191 -13.14 -7.19 -14.13
C GLY A 191 -14.21 -7.43 -13.04
N ARG A 192 -13.82 -7.59 -11.76
CA ARG A 192 -14.74 -7.91 -10.66
C ARG A 192 -14.30 -7.33 -9.32
N LYS A 193 -15.25 -7.15 -8.40
CA LYS A 193 -14.99 -6.59 -7.06
C LYS A 193 -14.78 -7.74 -6.05
N PRO A 194 -13.61 -7.84 -5.41
CA PRO A 194 -13.37 -8.87 -4.42
C PRO A 194 -14.03 -8.56 -3.07
N LYS A 195 -14.32 -9.62 -2.31
CA LYS A 195 -14.78 -9.55 -0.90
C LYS A 195 -13.58 -9.43 0.05
N GLY A 196 -12.95 -8.27 0.08
CA GLY A 196 -11.73 -8.04 0.87
C GLY A 196 -10.50 -8.77 0.29
N LEU A 197 -9.38 -8.75 1.00
CA LEU A 197 -8.13 -9.37 0.58
C LEU A 197 -8.30 -10.90 0.49
N SER A 198 -8.84 -11.52 1.54
CA SER A 198 -9.09 -12.97 1.62
C SER A 198 -9.98 -13.47 0.48
N GLY A 199 -11.04 -12.71 0.13
CA GLY A 199 -11.88 -13.02 -1.03
C GLY A 199 -11.13 -12.93 -2.37
N ALA A 200 -10.23 -11.94 -2.53
CA ALA A 200 -9.40 -11.81 -3.72
C ALA A 200 -8.42 -12.98 -3.87
N LEU A 201 -7.77 -13.39 -2.78
CA LEU A 201 -6.86 -14.54 -2.75
C LEU A 201 -7.59 -15.83 -3.10
N GLN A 202 -8.74 -16.09 -2.48
CA GLN A 202 -9.55 -17.28 -2.74
C GLN A 202 -9.98 -17.36 -4.21
N GLU A 203 -10.40 -16.24 -4.79
CA GLU A 203 -10.83 -16.15 -6.19
C GLU A 203 -9.73 -16.49 -7.21
N VAL A 204 -8.47 -16.31 -6.85
CA VAL A 204 -7.31 -16.65 -7.70
C VAL A 204 -6.62 -17.96 -7.28
N GLY A 205 -7.23 -18.70 -6.35
CA GLY A 205 -6.76 -20.01 -5.90
C GLY A 205 -5.61 -19.96 -4.89
N ILE A 206 -5.43 -18.84 -4.19
CA ILE A 206 -4.43 -18.70 -3.11
C ILE A 206 -5.14 -18.86 -1.76
N GLN A 207 -4.59 -19.73 -0.91
CA GLN A 207 -5.00 -19.83 0.48
C GLN A 207 -4.31 -18.73 1.29
N PHE A 208 -5.07 -18.05 2.16
CA PHE A 208 -4.51 -17.09 3.10
C PHE A 208 -3.55 -17.81 4.06
N LEU A 209 -2.33 -17.30 4.21
CA LEU A 209 -1.32 -17.83 5.12
C LEU A 209 -1.21 -16.95 6.37
N GLY A 210 -1.16 -17.56 7.55
CA GLY A 210 -1.10 -16.83 8.80
C GLY A 210 -2.47 -16.37 9.30
N ARG A 211 -2.51 -15.23 9.97
CA ARG A 211 -3.71 -14.70 10.63
C ARG A 211 -4.24 -13.46 9.90
N GLU A 212 -5.50 -13.47 9.48
CA GLU A 212 -6.17 -12.26 8.97
C GLU A 212 -6.14 -11.15 10.02
N HIS A 213 -5.89 -9.90 9.63
CA HIS A 213 -5.72 -8.75 10.51
C HIS A 213 -4.45 -8.80 11.38
N SER A 214 -3.45 -9.60 10.98
CA SER A 214 -2.07 -9.35 11.37
C SER A 214 -1.40 -8.64 10.20
N GLY A 215 -0.97 -7.40 10.39
CA GLY A 215 -0.50 -6.56 9.29
C GLY A 215 0.67 -7.20 8.52
N LEU A 216 1.55 -7.93 9.19
CA LEU A 216 2.67 -8.61 8.52
C LEU A 216 2.18 -9.77 7.64
N ASP A 217 1.24 -10.57 8.13
CA ASP A 217 0.66 -11.66 7.33
C ASP A 217 -0.18 -11.09 6.18
N ASP A 218 -0.95 -10.02 6.40
CA ASP A 218 -1.70 -9.33 5.35
C ASP A 218 -0.77 -8.70 4.29
N SER A 219 0.37 -8.12 4.69
CA SER A 219 1.40 -7.61 3.78
C SER A 219 1.99 -8.72 2.91
N ARG A 220 2.32 -9.88 3.50
CA ARG A 220 2.83 -11.06 2.77
C ARG A 220 1.80 -11.60 1.80
N ASN A 221 0.54 -11.77 2.23
CA ASN A 221 -0.52 -12.26 1.37
C ASN A 221 -0.85 -11.28 0.23
N THR A 222 -0.83 -9.98 0.51
CA THR A 222 -0.97 -8.93 -0.52
C THR A 222 0.18 -8.99 -1.52
N ALA A 223 1.42 -9.26 -1.09
CA ALA A 223 2.56 -9.49 -1.99
C ALA A 223 2.36 -10.75 -2.86
N LEU A 224 1.85 -11.84 -2.30
CA LEU A 224 1.51 -13.06 -3.05
C LEU A 224 0.44 -12.78 -4.12
N LEU A 225 -0.59 -12.00 -3.77
CA LEU A 225 -1.62 -11.58 -4.72
C LEU A 225 -1.04 -10.70 -5.83
N ALA A 226 -0.20 -9.72 -5.49
CA ALA A 226 0.47 -8.87 -6.46
C ALA A 226 1.32 -9.70 -7.43
N TRP A 227 2.08 -10.67 -6.92
CA TRP A 227 2.87 -11.59 -7.75
C TRP A 227 1.99 -12.44 -8.67
N LYS A 228 0.88 -12.99 -8.15
CA LYS A 228 -0.08 -13.75 -8.95
C LYS A 228 -0.67 -12.91 -10.08
N MET A 229 -1.04 -11.66 -9.79
CA MET A 229 -1.53 -10.72 -10.80
C MET A 229 -0.47 -10.44 -11.88
N ILE A 230 0.80 -10.22 -11.49
CA ILE A 230 1.92 -10.06 -12.42
C ILE A 230 2.05 -11.28 -13.33
N ARG A 231 2.00 -12.50 -12.76
CA ARG A 231 2.08 -13.76 -13.52
C ARG A 231 0.92 -13.95 -14.48
N ASP A 232 -0.27 -13.44 -14.14
CA ASP A 232 -1.44 -13.49 -15.00
C ASP A 232 -1.40 -12.45 -16.13
N GLY A 233 -0.42 -11.52 -16.10
CA GLY A 233 -0.18 -10.51 -17.11
C GLY A 233 -0.58 -9.08 -16.70
N CYS A 234 -0.84 -8.83 -15.42
CA CYS A 234 -1.11 -7.49 -14.91
C CYS A 234 0.17 -6.64 -14.91
N LEU A 235 0.11 -5.43 -15.46
CA LEU A 235 1.19 -4.44 -15.36
C LEU A 235 0.90 -3.51 -14.18
N MET A 236 1.78 -3.53 -13.19
CA MET A 236 1.66 -2.70 -11.99
C MET A 236 1.91 -1.22 -12.33
N LYS A 237 1.00 -0.35 -11.89
CA LYS A 237 1.04 1.10 -12.12
C LYS A 237 0.62 1.82 -10.85
N ILE A 238 1.22 2.99 -10.61
CA ILE A 238 0.76 3.87 -9.53
C ILE A 238 -0.71 4.26 -9.79
N THR A 239 -1.53 4.17 -8.75
CA THR A 239 -2.97 4.51 -8.82
C THR A 239 -3.36 5.65 -7.88
N ARG A 240 -2.48 6.02 -6.94
CA ARG A 240 -2.71 7.03 -5.91
C ARG A 240 -1.50 7.95 -5.75
N PHE A 241 -1.82 9.21 -5.49
CA PHE A 241 -0.87 10.27 -5.19
C PHE A 241 -1.47 11.21 -4.14
N LEU A 242 -0.65 11.64 -3.18
CA LEU A 242 -0.99 12.76 -2.31
C LEU A 242 -0.29 14.02 -2.84
N ASN A 243 -1.05 14.86 -3.53
CA ASN A 243 -0.56 16.14 -4.01
C ASN A 243 -0.36 17.08 -2.82
N LYS A 244 0.89 17.39 -2.46
CA LYS A 244 1.19 18.70 -1.85
C LYS A 244 1.29 19.72 -2.98
N VAL A 245 0.16 20.24 -3.47
CA VAL A 245 0.24 21.58 -4.07
C VAL A 245 0.38 22.56 -2.92
N SER A 246 1.62 22.87 -2.57
CA SER A 246 1.96 24.06 -1.81
C SER A 246 2.79 24.94 -2.73
N GLY A 247 2.08 25.79 -3.48
CA GLY A 247 2.54 27.01 -4.15
C GLY A 247 3.95 27.03 -4.74
N VAL A 248 4.10 26.53 -5.96
CA VAL A 248 4.96 27.16 -6.98
C VAL A 248 4.24 27.01 -8.32
N LEU A 249 3.61 28.09 -8.78
CA LEU A 249 3.32 28.23 -10.21
C LEU A 249 4.68 28.25 -10.92
N PRO A 250 4.92 27.46 -11.99
CA PRO A 250 6.10 27.68 -12.80
C PRO A 250 5.93 29.05 -13.46
N LEU A 251 6.69 30.05 -12.98
CA LEU A 251 6.96 31.27 -13.72
C LEU A 251 7.73 30.83 -14.98
N TYR A 252 6.99 30.53 -16.05
CA TYR A 252 7.58 30.60 -17.37
C TYR A 252 7.76 32.07 -17.71
N SER A 253 9.02 32.48 -17.61
CA SER A 253 9.62 33.67 -18.18
C SER A 253 9.08 33.94 -19.58
N VAL A 254 8.36 35.05 -19.72
CA VAL A 254 8.21 35.73 -21.00
C VAL A 254 9.42 36.65 -21.16
N THR A 255 10.34 36.28 -22.05
CA THR A 255 11.31 37.20 -22.66
C THR A 255 11.09 37.10 -24.18
N SER A 256 10.28 37.98 -24.77
CA SER A 256 10.63 39.30 -25.30
C SER A 256 11.37 39.27 -26.65
N ASN A 257 10.64 39.55 -27.74
CA ASN A 257 10.88 40.59 -28.76
C ASN A 257 10.09 40.21 -30.03
N SER A 258 9.43 41.12 -30.76
CA SER A 258 9.88 42.46 -31.12
C SER A 258 8.74 43.37 -31.62
N ARG A 259 8.91 44.68 -31.34
CA ARG A 259 8.52 45.88 -32.14
C ARG A 259 7.03 46.18 -32.31
N SER A 260 6.51 47.41 -32.22
CA SER A 260 7.00 48.74 -31.85
C SER A 260 5.78 49.68 -32.01
N ASN A 261 5.47 50.54 -31.03
CA ASN A 261 5.29 52.00 -31.24
C ASN A 261 4.76 52.71 -30.00
N HIS A 262 5.58 53.65 -29.53
CA HIS A 262 5.31 54.93 -28.88
C HIS A 262 3.90 55.27 -28.35
N ARG A 263 3.81 55.71 -27.09
CA ARG A 263 3.88 57.14 -26.72
C ARG A 263 3.95 57.34 -25.20
N PHE A 264 4.63 58.43 -24.83
CA PHE A 264 5.02 58.95 -23.52
C PHE A 264 3.88 59.50 -22.66
N ILE A 265 4.18 59.73 -21.36
CA ILE A 265 3.94 60.93 -20.48
C ILE A 265 4.25 60.46 -19.03
N GLU A 266 5.43 60.76 -18.42
CA GLU A 266 5.80 61.90 -17.53
C GLU A 266 4.74 62.19 -16.44
N ILE A 267 5.02 62.13 -15.13
CA ILE A 267 5.94 62.96 -14.30
C ILE A 267 6.66 62.09 -13.25
#